data_AF-A0A3D1S5F2-F1
#
_entry.id   AF-A0A3D1S5F2-F1
#
_cell.length_a   1.000
_cell.length_b   1.000
_cell.length_c   1.000
_cell.angle_alpha   90.00
_cell.angle_beta   90.00
_cell.angle_gamma   90.00
#
_symmetry.space_group_name_H-M   'P 1'
#
loop_
_entity.id
_entity.type
_entity.pdbx_description
1 polymer ?
#
loop_
_entity_poly.entity_id
_entity_poly.type
_entity_poly.pdbx_seq_one_letter_code
_entity_poly.pdbx_strand_id
1 'polypeptide(L)'
;QNLQLSTQGQGDNAQLGITGQLNERLSVEYRVGVFNAIAEFGLRYQWLPNLYVEATSGAENALDVFYQLSWGKREITPPARELSQPEKPAKN
;
A
#
# COMPACT_ATOMS: atom_id res chain seq x y z
N GLN A 1 -17.71 7.68 -6.87
CA GLN A 1 -16.35 7.89 -7.39
C GLN A 1 -15.50 8.38 -6.24
N ASN A 2 -14.39 7.70 -5.96
CA ASN A 2 -13.49 8.04 -4.87
C ASN A 2 -12.16 8.52 -5.47
N LEU A 3 -11.63 9.60 -4.89
CA LEU A 3 -10.34 10.20 -5.28
C LEU A 3 -9.45 10.22 -4.04
N GLN A 4 -8.20 9.84 -4.21
CA GLN A 4 -7.19 9.88 -3.16
C GLN A 4 -6.00 10.71 -3.62
N LEU A 5 -5.44 11.50 -2.70
CA LEU A 5 -4.19 12.23 -2.89
C LEU A 5 -3.13 11.54 -2.04
N SER A 6 -2.00 11.23 -2.66
CA SER A 6 -0.85 10.59 -2.01
C SER A 6 0.45 11.35 -2.31
N THR A 7 1.45 11.15 -1.46
CA THR A 7 2.82 11.58 -1.71
C THR A 7 3.72 10.36 -1.56
N GLN A 8 4.71 10.21 -2.45
CA GLN A 8 5.57 9.04 -2.49
C GLN A 8 7.01 9.42 -2.82
N GLY A 9 7.99 8.65 -2.32
CA GLY A 9 9.41 8.87 -2.57
C GLY A 9 10.08 9.85 -1.59
N GLN A 10 11.40 10.01 -1.74
CA GLN A 10 12.24 10.92 -0.95
C GLN A 10 13.33 11.55 -1.82
N GLY A 11 13.79 12.75 -1.46
CA GLY A 11 14.82 13.48 -2.21
C GLY A 11 14.35 13.84 -3.63
N ASP A 12 15.23 13.68 -4.62
CA ASP A 12 14.95 14.01 -6.03
C ASP A 12 13.83 13.17 -6.65
N ASN A 13 13.46 12.04 -6.05
CA ASN A 13 12.38 11.16 -6.49
C ASN A 13 11.07 11.41 -5.74
N ALA A 14 10.93 12.53 -5.02
CA ALA A 14 9.66 12.88 -4.39
C ALA A 14 8.59 13.17 -5.45
N GLN A 15 7.43 12.55 -5.31
CA GLN A 15 6.32 12.64 -6.24
C GLN A 15 5.01 12.91 -5.50
N LEU A 16 4.12 13.66 -6.15
CA LEU A 16 2.72 13.85 -5.76
C LEU A 16 1.84 13.00 -6.68
N GLY A 17 0.95 12.21 -6.10
CA GLY A 17 0.07 11.28 -6.82
C GLY A 17 -1.39 11.56 -6.56
N ILE A 18 -2.21 11.48 -7.60
CA ILE A 18 -3.66 11.38 -7.48
C ILE A 18 -4.10 10.02 -8.01
N THR A 19 -4.91 9.33 -7.22
CA THR A 19 -5.51 8.05 -7.59
C THR A 19 -7.02 8.23 -7.68
N GLY A 20 -7.63 7.65 -8.71
CA GLY A 20 -9.08 7.65 -8.90
C GLY A 20 -9.60 6.27 -9.27
N GLN A 21 -10.78 5.93 -8.77
CA GLN A 21 -11.46 4.69 -9.14
C GLN A 21 -12.51 5.00 -10.21
N LEU A 22 -12.30 4.46 -11.41
CA LEU A 22 -13.26 4.57 -12.52
C LEU A 22 -14.44 3.61 -12.32
N ASN A 23 -14.16 2.43 -11.76
CA ASN A 23 -15.14 1.46 -11.29
C ASN A 23 -14.52 0.57 -10.20
N GLU A 24 -15.28 -0.41 -9.71
CA GLU A 24 -14.84 -1.34 -8.63
C GLU A 24 -13.60 -2.19 -8.97
N ARG A 25 -13.21 -2.27 -10.25
CA ARG A 25 -12.08 -3.08 -10.75
C ARG A 25 -11.01 -2.26 -11.47
N LEU A 26 -11.26 -1.00 -11.78
CA LEU A 26 -10.38 -0.17 -12.60
C LEU A 26 -10.02 1.10 -11.84
N SER A 27 -8.73 1.22 -11.56
CA SER A 27 -8.12 2.39 -10.92
C SER A 27 -7.14 3.03 -11.88
N VAL A 28 -7.08 4.35 -11.82
CA VAL A 28 -6.07 5.16 -12.50
C VAL A 28 -5.27 5.91 -11.46
N GLU A 29 -3.99 6.10 -11.72
CA GLU A 29 -3.09 6.90 -10.91
C GLU A 29 -2.30 7.83 -11.81
N TYR A 30 -2.13 9.07 -11.39
CA TYR A 30 -1.27 10.02 -12.06
C TYR A 30 -0.32 10.63 -11.05
N ARG A 31 0.98 10.52 -11.29
CA ARG A 31 2.04 11.03 -10.43
C ARG A 31 2.88 12.07 -11.15
N VAL A 32 3.30 13.09 -10.43
CA VAL A 32 4.21 14.12 -10.90
C VAL A 32 5.36 14.28 -9.93
N GLY A 33 6.58 14.35 -10.45
CA GLY A 33 7.76 14.66 -9.66
C GLY A 33 7.71 16.10 -9.13
N VAL A 34 8.08 16.25 -7.87
CA VAL A 34 8.16 17.55 -7.19
C VAL A 34 9.43 18.29 -7.61
N PHE A 35 10.52 17.54 -7.81
CA PHE A 35 11.85 18.08 -8.10
C PHE A 35 12.36 17.73 -9.51
N ASN A 36 11.87 16.63 -10.09
CA ASN A 36 12.10 16.27 -11.48
C ASN A 36 10.77 16.45 -12.25
N ALA A 37 10.79 17.08 -13.44
CA ALA A 37 9.58 17.33 -14.22
C ALA A 37 9.07 16.06 -14.95
N ILE A 38 9.09 14.93 -14.25
CA ILE A 38 8.70 13.62 -14.77
C ILE A 38 7.25 13.38 -14.36
N ALA A 39 6.42 13.08 -15.34
CA ALA A 39 5.04 12.67 -15.15
C ALA A 39 4.91 11.17 -15.41
N GLU A 40 4.17 10.49 -14.55
CA GLU A 40 3.85 9.07 -14.68
C GLU A 40 2.34 8.86 -14.63
N PHE A 41 1.84 7.99 -15.50
CA PHE A 41 0.47 7.55 -15.55
C PHE A 41 0.40 6.03 -15.33
N GLY A 42 -0.35 5.62 -14.33
CA GLY A 42 -0.61 4.22 -13.99
C GLY A 42 -2.07 3.86 -14.22
N LEU A 43 -2.30 2.67 -14.76
CA LEU A 43 -3.61 2.05 -14.92
C LEU A 43 -3.57 0.68 -14.26
N ARG A 44 -4.47 0.41 -13.33
CA ARG A 44 -4.62 -0.90 -12.70
C ARG A 44 -6.01 -1.48 -12.95
N TYR A 45 -6.06 -2.67 -13.53
CA TYR A 45 -7.27 -3.43 -13.76
C TYR A 45 -7.25 -4.76 -13.02
N GLN A 46 -8.31 -5.03 -12.26
CA GLN A 46 -8.51 -6.31 -11.61
C GLN A 46 -9.26 -7.27 -12.55
N TRP A 47 -8.54 -8.21 -13.15
CA TRP A 47 -9.12 -9.20 -14.06
C TRP A 47 -9.93 -10.25 -13.28
N LEU A 48 -9.35 -10.80 -12.21
CA LEU A 48 -9.96 -11.82 -11.34
C LEU A 48 -9.77 -11.43 -9.87
N PRO A 49 -10.50 -12.06 -8.92
CA PRO A 49 -10.16 -11.95 -7.51
C PRO A 49 -8.67 -12.23 -7.32
N ASN A 50 -7.96 -11.26 -6.75
CA ASN A 50 -6.52 -11.27 -6.51
C ASN A 50 -5.60 -11.24 -7.75
N LEU A 51 -6.11 -11.18 -8.99
CA LEU A 51 -5.29 -11.04 -10.21
C LEU A 51 -5.43 -9.63 -10.79
N TYR A 52 -4.30 -8.95 -10.90
CA TYR A 52 -4.22 -7.58 -11.35
C TYR A 52 -3.32 -7.45 -12.56
N VAL A 53 -3.71 -6.58 -13.48
CA VAL A 53 -2.91 -6.10 -14.59
C VAL A 53 -2.64 -4.63 -14.35
N GLU A 54 -1.38 -4.23 -14.44
CA GLU A 54 -0.95 -2.85 -14.28
C GLU A 54 -0.17 -2.40 -15.50
N ALA A 55 -0.52 -1.24 -16.03
CA ALA A 55 0.21 -0.58 -17.10
C ALA A 55 0.68 0.77 -16.57
N THR A 56 1.98 1.03 -16.68
CA THR A 56 2.58 2.30 -16.27
C THR A 56 3.28 2.94 -17.46
N SER A 57 3.16 4.26 -17.57
CA SER A 57 3.81 5.07 -18.58
C SER A 57 4.42 6.32 -17.94
N GLY A 58 5.52 6.84 -18.48
CA GLY A 58 6.20 8.00 -17.93
C GLY A 58 7.69 7.96 -18.28
N ALA A 59 8.54 8.02 -17.26
CA ALA A 59 9.98 7.81 -17.43
C ALA A 59 10.30 6.43 -18.01
N GLU A 60 9.59 5.41 -17.53
CA GLU A 60 9.66 4.04 -18.04
C GLU A 60 8.25 3.53 -18.33
N ASN A 61 8.14 2.69 -19.36
CA ASN A 61 6.87 2.09 -19.74
C ASN A 61 6.92 0.60 -19.40
N ALA A 62 5.90 0.13 -18.68
CA ALA A 62 5.82 -1.25 -18.23
C ALA A 62 4.38 -1.78 -18.30
N LEU A 63 4.27 -3.10 -18.48
CA LEU A 63 3.03 -3.85 -18.38
C LEU A 63 3.28 -5.07 -17.49
N ASP A 64 2.71 -5.05 -16.30
CA ASP A 64 2.90 -6.04 -15.27
C ASP A 64 1.61 -6.80 -14.98
N VAL A 65 1.75 -8.07 -14.62
CA VAL A 65 0.65 -8.91 -14.18
C VAL A 65 1.05 -9.61 -12.89
N PHE A 66 0.25 -9.45 -11.85
CA PHE A 66 0.56 -9.99 -10.53
C PHE A 66 -0.66 -10.59 -9.83
N TYR A 67 -0.39 -11.59 -9.00
CA TYR A 67 -1.39 -12.30 -8.21
C TYR A 67 -1.12 -12.14 -6.70
N GLN A 68 -2.11 -11.71 -5.93
CA GLN A 68 -1.99 -11.49 -4.49
C GLN A 68 -2.49 -12.68 -3.68
N LEU A 69 -1.60 -13.33 -2.93
CA LEU A 69 -1.94 -14.43 -2.03
C LEU A 69 -2.05 -13.91 -0.59
N SER A 70 -3.24 -14.01 -0.01
CA SER A 70 -3.46 -13.71 1.40
C SER A 70 -3.47 -15.02 2.20
N TRP A 71 -2.37 -15.32 2.89
CA TRP A 71 -2.29 -16.48 3.79
C TRP A 71 -2.68 -16.08 5.23
N GLY A 72 -3.41 -16.97 5.90
CA GLY A 72 -4.05 -16.88 7.23
C GLY A 72 -3.62 -15.77 8.21
N LYS A 73 -4.63 -15.12 8.81
CA LYS A 73 -4.48 -14.16 9.91
C LYS A 73 -3.85 -14.85 11.12
N ARG A 74 -2.61 -14.47 11.47
CA ARG A 74 -1.95 -14.96 12.69
C ARG A 74 -2.64 -14.34 13.89
N GLU A 75 -3.49 -15.09 14.56
CA GLU A 75 -3.97 -14.72 15.89
C GLU A 75 -2.80 -14.88 16.87
N ILE A 76 -2.08 -13.79 17.10
CA ILE A 76 -1.21 -13.66 18.26
C ILE A 76 -2.12 -13.55 19.49
N THR A 77 -2.47 -14.68 20.10
CA THR A 77 -3.02 -14.67 21.46
C THR A 77 -1.99 -13.98 22.36
N PRO A 78 -2.32 -12.83 22.98
CA PRO A 78 -1.40 -12.19 23.92
C PRO A 78 -1.11 -13.20 25.03
N PRO A 79 0.17 -13.40 25.43
CA PRO A 79 0.46 -14.22 26.59
C PRO A 79 -0.32 -13.64 27.78
N ALA A 80 -1.07 -14.51 28.46
CA ALA A 80 -1.86 -14.13 29.63
C ALA A 80 -0.92 -13.41 30.58
N ARG A 81 -1.18 -12.10 30.80
CA ARG A 81 -0.43 -11.29 31.75
C ARG A 81 -0.50 -12.04 33.08
N GLU A 82 0.66 -12.47 33.55
CA GLU A 82 0.86 -13.25 34.77
C GLU A 82 0.35 -12.46 35.99
N LEU A 83 -0.96 -12.43 36.18
CA LEU A 83 -1.65 -11.85 37.33
C LEU A 83 -1.62 -12.87 38.47
N SER A 84 -0.43 -13.29 38.91
CA SER A 84 -0.27 -14.21 40.05
C SER A 84 1.12 -14.19 40.68
N GLN A 85 1.86 -13.07 40.65
CA GLN A 85 2.99 -12.93 41.56
C GLN A 85 2.51 -12.21 42.83
N PRO A 86 2.31 -12.91 43.96
CA PRO A 86 2.16 -12.22 45.23
C PRO A 86 3.48 -11.52 45.52
N GLU A 87 3.41 -10.20 45.58
CA GLU A 87 4.50 -9.34 46.04
C GLU A 87 4.99 -9.87 47.39
N LYS A 88 6.21 -10.44 47.42
CA LYS A 88 6.85 -10.87 48.66
C LYS A 88 6.99 -9.63 49.54
N PRO A 89 6.55 -9.65 50.81
CA PRO A 89 6.74 -8.50 51.67
C PRO A 89 8.25 -8.28 51.87
N ALA A 90 8.71 -7.09 51.50
CA ALA A 90 10.04 -6.63 51.83
C ALA A 90 10.18 -6.58 53.35
N LYS A 91 11.06 -7.42 53.88
CA LYS A 91 11.42 -7.43 55.30
C LYS A 91 12.31 -6.20 55.55
N ASN A 92 11.77 -5.20 56.25
CA ASN A 92 12.53 -4.17 56.98
C ASN A 92 11.77 -3.81 58.26
#